data_AF-A0A6M1XSD3-F1
#
_entry.id   AF-A0A6M1XSD3-F1
#
_cell.length_a   1.000
_cell.length_b   1.000
_cell.length_c   1.000
_cell.angle_alpha   90.00
_cell.angle_beta   90.00
_cell.angle_gamma   90.00
#
_symmetry.space_group_name_H-M   'P 1'
#
loop_
_entity.id
_entity.type
_entity.pdbx_description
1 polymer ?
#
loop_
_entity_poly.entity_id
_entity_poly.type
_entity_poly.pdbx_seq_one_letter_code
_entity_poly.pdbx_strand_id
1 'polypeptide(L)'
;KLQREYQGNGEVKDVPASMDNVVTVGSTDQKSNLSEFSNLGMNYTDIAAPGGSFAYLNQFGVDKWMNEGYMHKENILTTANNGRYIYQAGTSLATPKVSGALALIIDKYHLEKHPDKAIELLYQHGT
;
A
#
# COMPACT_ATOMS: atom_id res chain seq x y z
N LYS A 1 -11.15 17.68 -23.99
CA LYS A 1 -11.41 16.41 -23.26
C LYS A 1 -12.62 16.68 -22.37
N LEU A 2 -13.79 16.16 -22.72
CA LEU A 2 -15.05 16.47 -22.04
C LEU A 2 -15.09 15.77 -20.68
N GLN A 3 -14.71 16.46 -19.60
CA GLN A 3 -15.16 16.09 -18.26
C GLN A 3 -16.54 16.71 -18.09
N ARG A 4 -17.60 15.92 -18.23
CA ARG A 4 -18.91 16.34 -17.72
C ARG A 4 -18.81 16.30 -16.20
N GLU A 5 -18.88 17.47 -15.58
CA GLU A 5 -19.04 17.56 -14.12
C GLU A 5 -20.36 16.89 -13.74
N TYR A 6 -20.27 15.91 -12.85
CA TYR A 6 -21.44 15.27 -12.27
C TYR A 6 -22.09 16.27 -11.30
N GLN A 7 -23.30 16.74 -11.63
CA GLN A 7 -24.06 17.73 -10.83
C GLN A 7 -25.06 17.08 -9.86
N GLY A 8 -24.84 15.83 -9.43
CA GLY A 8 -25.70 15.15 -8.48
C GLY A 8 -25.27 15.37 -7.02
N ASN A 9 -26.23 15.43 -6.09
CA ASN A 9 -25.99 15.41 -4.64
C ASN A 9 -25.69 13.97 -4.16
N GLY A 10 -24.52 13.44 -4.53
CA GLY A 10 -24.05 12.12 -4.12
C GLY A 10 -22.67 12.18 -3.48
N GLU A 11 -22.29 11.12 -2.74
CA GLU A 11 -20.96 10.96 -2.17
C GLU A 11 -20.09 10.08 -3.08
N VAL A 12 -18.81 10.44 -3.22
CA VAL A 12 -17.79 9.58 -3.83
C VAL A 12 -17.09 8.81 -2.72
N LYS A 13 -17.04 7.48 -2.85
CA LYS A 13 -16.36 6.60 -1.89
C LYS A 13 -15.24 5.82 -2.57
N ASP A 14 -14.13 5.69 -1.86
CA ASP A 14 -13.01 4.84 -2.26
C ASP A 14 -13.29 3.41 -1.81
N VAL A 15 -13.75 2.56 -2.73
CA VAL A 15 -14.20 1.20 -2.44
C VAL A 15 -13.33 0.16 -3.16
N PRO A 16 -13.04 -0.99 -2.54
CA PRO A 16 -13.58 -1.48 -1.27
C PRO A 16 -12.85 -0.95 -0.02
N ALA A 17 -11.83 -0.09 -0.15
CA ALA A 17 -11.02 0.37 0.99
C ALA A 17 -11.81 1.07 2.11
N SER A 18 -12.95 1.71 1.82
CA SER A 18 -13.82 2.35 2.82
C SER A 18 -15.00 1.49 3.29
N MET A 19 -15.07 0.21 2.90
CA MET A 19 -16.17 -0.68 3.27
C MET A 19 -15.92 -1.42 4.58
N ASP A 20 -17.01 -1.82 5.24
CA ASP A 20 -16.95 -2.66 6.44
C ASP A 20 -16.31 -4.02 6.13
N ASN A 21 -15.65 -4.62 7.12
CA ASN A 21 -15.00 -5.93 7.06
C ASN A 21 -13.87 -6.04 6.02
N VAL A 22 -13.14 -4.94 5.81
CA VAL A 22 -11.92 -4.88 4.98
C VAL A 22 -10.75 -4.47 5.88
N VAL A 23 -9.59 -5.10 5.66
CA VAL A 23 -8.32 -4.62 6.23
C VAL A 23 -7.71 -3.63 5.25
N THR A 24 -7.77 -2.34 5.55
CA THR A 24 -7.38 -1.27 4.64
C THR A 24 -5.93 -0.85 4.85
N VAL A 25 -5.13 -1.02 3.79
CA VAL A 25 -3.67 -0.91 3.83
C VAL A 25 -3.18 0.36 3.14
N GLY A 26 -2.57 1.25 3.93
CA GLY A 26 -1.81 2.40 3.43
C GLY A 26 -0.39 2.02 2.98
N SER A 27 0.28 2.95 2.29
CA SER A 27 1.67 2.77 1.84
C SER A 27 2.62 3.65 2.65
N THR A 28 3.77 3.10 3.03
CA THR A 28 4.91 3.86 3.56
C THR A 28 6.10 3.89 2.59
N ASP A 29 6.88 4.97 2.71
CA ASP A 29 8.16 5.16 2.02
C ASP A 29 9.31 4.43 2.74
N GLN A 30 10.50 4.51 2.16
CA GLN A 30 11.73 3.91 2.70
C GLN A 30 12.20 4.49 4.04
N LYS A 31 11.56 5.56 4.54
CA LYS A 31 11.82 6.20 5.83
C LYS A 31 10.68 5.97 6.82
N SER A 32 9.77 5.04 6.52
CA SER A 32 8.57 4.74 7.32
C SER A 32 7.58 5.92 7.44
N ASN A 33 7.67 6.93 6.58
CA ASN A 33 6.62 7.95 6.46
C ASN A 33 5.53 7.45 5.53
N LEU A 34 4.32 7.99 5.64
CA LEU A 34 3.27 7.72 4.66
C LEU A 34 3.73 8.19 3.26
N SER A 35 3.59 7.32 2.26
CA SER A 35 3.89 7.66 0.86
C SER A 35 3.01 8.81 0.38
N GLU A 36 3.57 9.72 -0.42
CA GLU A 36 2.90 10.94 -0.86
C GLU A 36 1.65 10.73 -1.72
N PHE A 37 1.49 9.52 -2.28
CA PHE A 37 0.32 9.11 -3.07
C PHE A 37 -0.74 8.35 -2.25
N SER A 38 -0.46 7.97 -1.00
CA SER A 38 -1.36 7.12 -0.22
C SER A 38 -2.53 7.92 0.31
N ASN A 39 -3.76 7.44 0.08
CA ASN A 39 -4.93 7.94 0.80
C ASN A 39 -4.75 7.69 2.30
N LEU A 40 -5.31 8.59 3.13
CA LEU A 40 -5.37 8.48 4.58
C LEU A 40 -6.69 9.06 5.10
N GLY A 41 -7.12 8.61 6.29
CA GLY A 41 -8.28 9.16 6.95
C GLY A 41 -8.57 8.50 8.29
N MET A 42 -9.19 9.25 9.20
CA MET A 42 -9.76 8.69 10.42
C MET A 42 -10.90 7.74 10.04
N ASN A 43 -10.94 6.54 10.65
CA ASN A 43 -11.88 5.47 10.30
C ASN A 43 -11.76 4.96 8.84
N TYR A 44 -10.55 5.00 8.27
CA TYR A 44 -10.27 4.48 6.92
C TYR A 44 -9.02 3.59 6.88
N THR A 45 -7.86 4.09 7.33
CA THR A 45 -6.61 3.30 7.30
C THR A 45 -6.47 2.47 8.58
N ASP A 46 -6.36 1.15 8.45
CA ASP A 46 -6.12 0.25 9.59
C ASP A 46 -4.64 0.05 9.87
N ILE A 47 -3.84 -0.14 8.81
CA ILE A 47 -2.41 -0.42 8.88
C ILE A 47 -1.70 0.14 7.65
N ALA A 48 -0.38 0.35 7.75
CA ALA A 48 0.44 0.72 6.61
C ALA A 48 1.62 -0.23 6.45
N ALA A 49 2.08 -0.42 5.21
CA ALA A 49 3.24 -1.25 4.90
C ALA A 49 4.10 -0.61 3.80
N PRO A 50 5.37 -1.00 3.63
CA PRO A 50 6.23 -0.40 2.62
C PRO A 50 5.68 -0.57 1.20
N GLY A 51 5.34 0.53 0.55
CA GLY A 51 4.88 0.56 -0.84
C GLY A 51 5.68 1.51 -1.72
N GLY A 52 6.63 2.25 -1.16
CA GLY A 52 7.58 3.08 -1.90
C GLY A 52 7.14 4.55 -2.03
N SER A 53 7.84 5.31 -2.87
CA SER A 53 7.63 6.74 -3.09
C SER A 53 8.18 7.14 -4.46
N PHE A 54 7.73 8.28 -4.99
CA PHE A 54 8.32 8.98 -6.12
C PHE A 54 8.83 10.38 -5.73
N ALA A 55 9.07 10.63 -4.43
CA ALA A 55 9.51 11.93 -3.95
C ALA A 55 10.83 12.39 -4.59
N TYR A 56 11.81 11.49 -4.72
CA TYR A 56 13.06 11.80 -5.41
C TYR A 56 12.84 12.00 -6.91
N LEU A 57 12.00 11.20 -7.56
CA LEU A 57 11.64 11.42 -8.97
C LEU A 57 11.03 12.82 -9.18
N ASN A 58 10.06 13.19 -8.35
CA ASN A 58 9.37 14.49 -8.43
C ASN A 58 10.30 15.66 -8.13
N GLN A 59 11.28 15.48 -7.23
CA GLN A 59 12.21 16.52 -6.83
C GLN A 59 13.37 16.71 -7.83
N PHE A 60 13.89 15.62 -8.39
CA PHE A 60 15.16 15.62 -9.13
C PHE A 60 15.02 15.33 -10.62
N GLY A 61 13.86 14.87 -11.08
CA GLY A 61 13.63 14.50 -12.48
C GLY A 61 14.22 13.13 -12.84
N VAL A 62 13.76 12.60 -13.97
CA VAL A 62 14.04 11.22 -14.39
C VAL A 62 15.52 10.91 -14.60
N ASP A 63 16.30 11.85 -15.16
CA ASP A 63 17.72 11.62 -15.45
C ASP A 63 18.52 11.39 -14.18
N LYS A 64 18.35 12.26 -13.18
CA LYS A 64 19.02 12.14 -11.89
C LYS A 64 18.47 10.95 -11.10
N TRP A 65 17.17 10.72 -11.16
CA TRP A 65 16.52 9.58 -10.51
C TRP A 65 17.09 8.22 -10.96
N MET A 66 17.34 8.07 -12.26
CA MET A 66 17.96 6.88 -12.84
C MET A 66 19.46 6.83 -12.57
N ASN A 67 20.20 7.90 -12.90
CA ASN A 67 21.66 7.89 -12.90
C ASN A 67 22.28 7.87 -11.49
N GLU A 68 21.58 8.38 -10.48
CA GLU A 68 22.03 8.34 -9.08
C GLU A 68 21.39 7.21 -8.27
N GLY A 69 20.64 6.32 -8.94
CA GLY A 69 20.06 5.13 -8.33
C GLY A 69 18.98 5.42 -7.29
N TYR A 70 18.27 6.55 -7.36
CA TYR A 70 17.18 6.86 -6.45
C TYR A 70 16.02 5.87 -6.59
N MET A 71 15.75 5.37 -7.81
CA MET A 71 14.79 4.29 -8.04
C MET A 71 15.00 3.10 -7.09
N HIS A 72 16.25 2.70 -6.85
CA HIS A 72 16.58 1.57 -5.97
C HIS A 72 16.35 1.87 -4.48
N LYS A 73 16.23 3.15 -4.11
CA LYS A 73 16.04 3.60 -2.73
C LYS A 73 14.55 3.77 -2.39
N GLU A 74 13.75 4.26 -3.34
CA GLU A 74 12.35 4.63 -3.06
C GLU A 74 11.29 3.73 -3.72
N ASN A 75 11.64 2.92 -4.73
CA ASN A 75 10.70 1.97 -5.33
C ASN A 75 10.87 0.55 -4.79
N ILE A 76 9.81 -0.23 -4.92
CA ILE A 76 9.77 -1.65 -4.57
C ILE A 76 10.20 -2.49 -5.77
N LEU A 77 11.23 -3.30 -5.59
CA LEU A 77 11.61 -4.35 -6.54
C LEU A 77 10.61 -5.51 -6.44
N THR A 78 9.99 -5.89 -7.55
CA THR A 78 9.04 -7.00 -7.61
C THR A 78 9.16 -7.79 -8.92
N THR A 79 8.53 -8.96 -8.98
CA THR A 79 8.48 -9.80 -10.18
C THR A 79 7.63 -9.16 -11.27
N ALA A 80 8.06 -9.32 -12.53
CA ALA A 80 7.34 -8.89 -13.72
C ALA A 80 6.91 -10.09 -14.58
N ASN A 81 5.84 -9.91 -15.36
CA ASN A 81 5.25 -10.95 -16.22
C ASN A 81 6.13 -11.39 -17.41
N ASN A 82 7.29 -10.76 -17.59
CA ASN A 82 8.26 -11.07 -18.62
C ASN A 82 9.41 -11.97 -18.11
N GLY A 83 9.22 -12.62 -16.96
CA GLY A 83 10.21 -13.49 -16.32
C GLY A 83 11.38 -12.75 -15.67
N ARG A 84 11.30 -11.42 -15.54
CA ARG A 84 12.31 -10.57 -14.91
C ARG A 84 11.72 -9.81 -13.72
N TYR A 85 12.39 -8.75 -13.29
CA TYR A 85 11.97 -7.88 -12.20
C TYR A 85 11.70 -6.46 -12.69
N ILE A 86 10.91 -5.70 -11.94
CA ILE A 86 10.60 -4.30 -12.18
C ILE A 86 10.55 -3.53 -10.87
N TYR A 87 10.90 -2.24 -10.93
CA TYR A 87 10.69 -1.29 -9.83
C TYR A 87 9.37 -0.55 -10.02
N GLN A 88 8.52 -0.58 -9.01
CA GLN A 88 7.24 0.13 -8.96
C GLN A 88 6.99 0.65 -7.54
N ALA A 89 6.04 1.58 -7.38
CA ALA A 89 5.57 2.02 -6.08
C ALA A 89 4.04 2.14 -6.08
N GLY A 90 3.42 1.90 -4.92
CA GLY A 90 1.97 1.96 -4.78
C GLY A 90 1.44 1.19 -3.58
N THR A 91 0.25 1.56 -3.12
CA THR A 91 -0.51 0.81 -2.10
C THR A 91 -0.76 -0.64 -2.53
N SER A 92 -0.91 -0.90 -3.83
CA SER A 92 -1.01 -2.26 -4.41
C SER A 92 0.21 -3.16 -4.14
N LEU A 93 1.38 -2.59 -3.79
CA LEU A 93 2.58 -3.33 -3.39
C LEU A 93 2.75 -3.40 -1.87
N ALA A 94 2.06 -2.53 -1.12
CA ALA A 94 1.97 -2.58 0.34
C ALA A 94 0.98 -3.68 0.79
N THR A 95 -0.23 -3.69 0.22
CA THR A 95 -1.29 -4.66 0.54
C THR A 95 -0.85 -6.13 0.57
N PRO A 96 -0.13 -6.68 -0.43
CA PRO A 96 0.27 -8.09 -0.41
C PRO A 96 1.23 -8.43 0.73
N LYS A 97 1.97 -7.45 1.28
CA LYS A 97 2.82 -7.67 2.47
C LYS A 97 1.95 -7.96 3.71
N VAL A 98 0.85 -7.22 3.88
CA VAL A 98 -0.12 -7.44 4.95
C VAL A 98 -0.86 -8.75 4.75
N SER A 99 -1.31 -9.06 3.53
CA SER A 99 -1.94 -10.34 3.22
C SER A 99 -1.03 -11.53 3.55
N GLY A 100 0.26 -11.44 3.19
CA GLY A 100 1.25 -12.46 3.53
C GLY A 100 1.50 -12.57 5.03
N ALA A 101 1.58 -11.45 5.75
CA ALA A 101 1.72 -11.43 7.21
C ALA A 101 0.53 -12.11 7.90
N LEU A 102 -0.70 -11.82 7.48
CA LEU A 102 -1.90 -12.49 7.99
C LEU A 102 -1.87 -14.00 7.75
N ALA A 103 -1.48 -14.45 6.56
CA ALA A 103 -1.32 -15.88 6.27
C ALA A 103 -0.32 -16.53 7.24
N LEU A 104 0.83 -15.90 7.47
CA LEU A 104 1.83 -16.39 8.42
C LEU A 104 1.31 -16.41 9.87
N ILE A 105 0.54 -15.40 10.28
CA ILE A 105 -0.08 -15.35 11.62
C ILE A 105 -1.09 -16.49 11.77
N ILE A 106 -1.95 -16.68 10.76
CA ILE A 106 -2.95 -17.75 10.74
C ILE A 106 -2.27 -19.11 10.90
N ASP A 107 -1.24 -19.38 10.10
CA ASP A 107 -0.51 -20.65 10.13
C ASP A 107 0.23 -20.86 11.45
N LYS A 108 0.96 -19.84 11.93
CA LYS A 108 1.80 -19.91 13.14
C LYS A 108 0.99 -20.14 14.42
N TYR A 109 -0.21 -19.57 14.49
CA TYR A 109 -1.05 -19.63 15.69
C TYR A 109 -2.30 -20.51 15.50
N HIS A 110 -2.40 -21.24 14.38
CA HIS A 110 -3.52 -22.13 14.05
C HIS A 110 -4.89 -21.43 14.10
N LEU A 111 -4.98 -20.23 13.55
CA LEU A 111 -6.16 -19.36 13.61
C LEU A 111 -7.09 -19.49 12.40
N GLU A 112 -7.00 -20.59 11.64
CA GLU A 112 -7.85 -20.84 10.46
C GLU A 112 -9.35 -20.71 10.75
N LYS A 113 -9.77 -21.10 11.96
CA LYS A 113 -11.16 -21.03 12.43
C LYS A 113 -11.50 -19.74 13.19
N HIS A 114 -10.52 -18.85 13.36
CA HIS A 114 -10.62 -17.61 14.14
C HIS A 114 -9.89 -16.44 13.44
N PRO A 115 -10.28 -16.07 12.20
CA PRO A 115 -9.58 -15.05 11.43
C PRO A 115 -9.54 -13.68 12.13
N ASP A 116 -10.58 -13.32 12.89
CA ASP A 116 -10.62 -12.06 13.64
C ASP A 116 -9.47 -11.96 14.66
N LYS A 117 -9.11 -13.09 15.30
CA LYS A 117 -7.95 -13.12 16.21
C LYS A 117 -6.63 -12.91 15.49
N ALA A 118 -6.54 -13.33 14.22
CA ALA A 118 -5.34 -13.09 13.42
C ALA A 118 -5.21 -11.60 13.06
N ILE A 119 -6.34 -10.94 12.77
CA ILE A 119 -6.41 -9.50 12.54
C ILE A 119 -6.08 -8.72 13.82
N GLU A 120 -6.66 -9.09 14.97
CA GLU A 120 -6.33 -8.49 16.26
C GLU A 120 -4.83 -8.60 16.59
N LEU A 121 -4.25 -9.79 16.37
CA LEU A 121 -2.82 -10.02 16.58
C LEU A 121 -1.96 -9.15 15.65
N LEU A 122 -2.35 -9.06 14.37
CA LEU A 122 -1.69 -8.16 13.42
C LEU A 122 -1.70 -6.72 13.91
N TYR A 123 -2.82 -6.21 14.42
CA TYR A 123 -2.91 -4.80 14.83
C TYR A 123 -2.21 -4.50 16.16
N GLN A 124 -2.19 -5.46 17.09
CA GLN A 124 -1.55 -5.27 18.39
C GLN A 124 -0.02 -5.41 18.35
N HIS A 125 0.49 -6.18 17.38
CA HIS A 125 1.92 -6.53 17.32
C HIS A 125 2.59 -6.22 15.98
N GLY A 126 1.84 -5.81 14.96
CA GLY A 126 2.36 -5.29 13.71
C GLY A 126 2.88 -3.87 13.90
N THR A 127 4.10 -3.64 13.42
CA THR A 127 4.77 -2.32 13.42
C THR A 127 4.56 -1.58 12.13
#